data_AF-A0A644VNY1-F1
#
_entry.id   AF-A0A644VNY1-F1
#
_cell.length_a   1.000
_cell.length_b   1.000
_cell.length_c   1.000
_cell.angle_alpha   90.00
_cell.angle_beta   90.00
_cell.angle_gamma   90.00
#
_symmetry.space_group_name_H-M   'P 1'
#
loop_
_entity.id
_entity.type
_entity.pdbx_description
1 polymer ?
#
loop_
_entity_poly.entity_id
_entity_poly.type
_entity_poly.pdbx_seq_one_letter_code
_entity_poly.pdbx_strand_id
1 'polypeptide(L)' 'METLVPWIIAIMVLFLIVKFFSLSFSFVWNGIIGGIMLWVLNLVGGMFSFHIPITIISALIAGFFGIPGVVVIVIYNLLK' A
#
# COMPACT_ATOMS: atom_id res chain seq x y z
N MET A 1 -41.07 17.25 11.88
CA MET A 1 -40.48 16.67 10.66
C MET A 1 -39.30 17.48 10.12
N GLU A 2 -39.28 18.81 10.29
CA GLU A 2 -38.25 19.70 9.72
C GLU A 2 -36.90 19.69 10.47
N THR A 3 -36.88 19.29 11.75
CA THR A 3 -35.67 19.28 12.57
C THR A 3 -34.87 17.99 12.48
N LEU A 4 -35.42 16.88 11.95
CA LEU A 4 -34.69 15.60 11.87
C LEU A 4 -33.79 15.48 10.64
N VAL A 5 -34.18 16.15 9.55
CA VAL A 5 -33.45 16.12 8.27
C VAL A 5 -32.03 16.72 8.39
N PRO A 6 -31.80 17.86 9.05
CA PRO A 6 -30.46 18.42 9.24
C PRO A 6 -29.52 17.51 10.04
N TRP A 7 -30.04 16.80 11.04
CA TRP A 7 -29.24 15.89 11.88
C TRP A 7 -28.75 14.67 11.08
N ILE A 8 -29.62 14.09 10.26
CA ILE A 8 -29.26 12.95 9.40
C ILE A 8 -28.20 13.37 8.37
N ILE A 9 -28.35 14.56 7.77
CA ILE A 9 -27.37 15.11 6.82
C ILE A 9 -26.04 15.38 7.54
N ALA A 10 -26.06 15.98 8.73
CA ALA A 10 -24.85 16.24 9.51
C ALA A 10 -24.10 14.95 9.85
N ILE A 11 -24.80 13.88 10.26
CA ILE A 11 -24.20 12.57 10.55
C ILE A 11 -23.62 11.93 9.28
N MET A 12 -24.31 12.02 8.14
CA MET A 12 -23.79 11.51 6.85
C MET A 12 -22.51 12.23 6.42
N VAL A 13 -22.48 13.57 6.53
CA VAL A 13 -21.30 14.38 6.18
C VAL A 13 -20.13 14.05 7.12
N LEU A 14 -20.39 13.92 8.42
CA LEU A 14 -19.37 13.58 9.41
C LEU A 14 -18.80 12.17 9.17
N PHE A 15 -19.66 11.21 8.82
CA PHE A 15 -19.23 9.85 8.47
C PHE A 15 -18.35 9.83 7.22
N LEU A 16 -18.67 10.66 6.21
CA LEU A 16 -17.88 10.77 4.98
C LEU A 16 -16.48 11.34 5.27
N ILE A 17 -16.39 12.38 6.10
CA ILE A 17 -15.12 13.02 6.49
C ILE A 17 -14.24 12.04 7.27
N VAL A 18 -14.81 11.33 8.25
CA VAL A 18 -14.07 10.34 9.05
C VAL A 18 -13.56 9.19 8.18
N LYS A 19 -14.40 8.68 7.27
CA LYS A 19 -14.02 7.57 6.39
C LYS A 19 -12.91 7.98 5.41
N PHE A 20 -12.97 9.19 4.86
CA PHE A 20 -11.93 9.73 3.99
C PHE A 20 -10.60 9.90 4.72
N PHE A 21 -10.63 10.35 5.98
CA PHE A 21 -9.42 10.50 6.80
C PHE A 21 -8.80 9.15 7.21
N SER A 22 -9.62 8.13 7.48
CA SER A 22 -9.11 6.78 7.82
C SER A 22 -8.44 6.06 6.63
N LEU A 23 -8.84 6.40 5.41
CA LEU A 23 -8.29 5.82 4.18
C LEU A 23 -6.82 6.22 3.97
N SER A 24 -6.46 7.46 4.29
CA SER A 24 -5.07 7.93 4.18
C SER A 24 -4.10 7.21 5.12
N PHE A 25 -4.53 6.86 6.33
CA PHE A 25 -3.68 6.14 7.29
C PHE A 25 -3.34 4.72 6.83
N SER A 26 -4.26 4.04 6.14
CA SER A 26 -4.04 2.69 5.64
C SER A 26 -3.01 2.64 4.52
N PHE A 27 -2.92 3.68 3.69
CA PHE A 27 -1.89 3.78 2.64
C PHE A 27 -0.49 3.97 3.22
N VAL A 28 -0.34 4.81 4.25
CA VAL A 28 0.96 5.04 4.90
C VAL A 28 1.46 3.76 5.56
N TRP A 29 0.59 3.04 6.27
CA TRP A 29 0.97 1.79 6.95
C TRP A 29 1.37 0.69 5.95
N ASN A 30 0.60 0.52 4.87
CA ASN A 30 0.94 -0.43 3.81
C ASN A 30 2.24 -0.06 3.07
N GLY A 31 2.52 1.23 2.89
CA GLY A 31 3.78 1.70 2.32
C GLY A 31 4.98 1.43 3.22
N ILE A 32 4.84 1.60 4.55
CA ILE A 32 5.91 1.29 5.51
C ILE A 32 6.20 -0.22 5.51
N ILE A 33 5.16 -1.05 5.60
CA ILE A 33 5.30 -2.51 5.59
C ILE A 33 5.92 -2.98 4.27
N GLY A 34 5.43 -2.48 3.13
CA GLY A 34 5.98 -2.84 1.83
C GLY A 34 7.40 -2.33 1.60
N GLY A 35 7.77 -1.19 2.19
CA GLY A 35 9.14 -0.68 2.19
C GLY A 35 10.09 -1.56 2.98
N ILE A 36 9.67 -2.01 4.18
CA ILE A 36 10.41 -2.98 5.00
C ILE A 36 10.56 -4.30 4.25
N MET A 37 9.48 -4.78 3.61
CA MET A 37 9.49 -6.01 2.83
C MET A 37 10.45 -5.92 1.64
N LEU A 38 10.42 -4.81 0.88
CA LEU A 38 11.36 -4.56 -0.21
C LEU A 38 12.80 -4.48 0.28
N TRP A 39 13.05 -3.88 1.45
CA TRP A 39 14.39 -3.81 2.03
C TRP A 39 14.96 -5.19 2.37
N VAL A 40 14.15 -6.05 3.01
CA VAL A 40 14.52 -7.44 3.30
C VAL A 40 14.74 -8.23 2.01
N LEU A 41 13.86 -8.05 1.02
CA LEU A 41 14.00 -8.69 -0.29
C LEU A 41 15.24 -8.20 -1.05
N ASN A 42 15.62 -6.93 -0.91
CA ASN A 42 16.83 -6.40 -1.53
C ASN A 42 18.10 -6.98 -0.90
N LEU A 43 18.07 -7.27 0.42
CA LEU A 43 19.16 -7.97 1.12
C LEU A 43 19.33 -9.42 0.64
N VAL A 44 18.22 -10.17 0.53
CA VAL A 44 18.25 -11.56 0.05
C VAL A 44 18.55 -11.62 -1.44
N GLY A 45 17.96 -10.71 -2.22
CA GLY A 45 18.14 -10.57 -3.66
C GLY A 45 19.53 -10.07 -4.06
N GLY A 46 20.24 -9.35 -3.18
CA GLY A 46 21.62 -8.96 -3.40
C GLY A 46 22.56 -10.15 -3.65
N MET A 47 22.27 -11.32 -3.06
CA MET A 47 23.01 -12.58 -3.33
C MET A 47 22.76 -13.12 -4.75
N PHE A 48 21.68 -12.68 -5.40
CA PHE A 48 21.28 -13.02 -6.76
C PHE A 48 21.50 -11.86 -7.75
N SER A 49 22.33 -10.86 -7.40
CA SER A 49 22.55 -9.63 -8.20
C SER A 49 21.27 -8.86 -8.55
N PHE A 50 20.29 -8.90 -7.65
CA PHE A 50 18.98 -8.26 -7.82
C PHE A 50 18.90 -6.99 -6.96
N HIS A 51 18.53 -5.85 -7.57
CA HIS A 51 18.27 -4.60 -6.83
C HIS A 51 16.92 -4.00 -7.25
N ILE A 52 15.92 -4.01 -6.34
CA ILE A 52 14.68 -3.27 -6.56
C ILE A 52 14.85 -1.85 -5.99
N PRO A 53 14.56 -0.79 -6.76
CA PRO A 53 14.50 0.56 -6.21
C PRO A 53 13.38 0.67 -5.17
N ILE A 54 13.74 0.98 -3.93
CA ILE A 54 12.81 1.20 -2.82
C ILE A 54 12.25 2.62 -2.93
N THR A 55 11.09 2.77 -3.53
CA THR A 55 10.36 4.03 -3.68
C THR A 55 9.01 3.92 -2.99
N ILE A 56 8.35 5.04 -2.70
CA ILE A 56 7.02 5.04 -2.08
C ILE A 56 6.01 4.26 -2.93
N ILE A 57 6.12 4.36 -4.26
CA ILE A 57 5.23 3.65 -5.20
C ILE A 57 5.52 2.14 -5.17
N SER A 58 6.79 1.73 -5.30
CA SER A 58 7.13 0.30 -5.24
C SER A 58 6.83 -0.31 -3.87
N ALA A 59 7.01 0.44 -2.78
CA ALA A 59 6.67 0.02 -1.43
C ALA A 59 5.16 -0.15 -1.24
N LEU A 60 4.34 0.76 -1.77
CA LEU A 60 2.88 0.60 -1.78
C LEU A 60 2.44 -0.63 -2.59
N ILE A 61 3.02 -0.82 -3.78
CA ILE A 61 2.72 -1.97 -4.64
C ILE A 61 3.19 -3.27 -3.98
N ALA A 62 4.38 -3.31 -3.38
CA ALA A 62 4.89 -4.49 -2.68
C ALA A 62 4.11 -4.77 -1.39
N GLY A 63 3.67 -3.74 -0.67
CA GLY A 63 2.79 -3.90 0.49
C GLY A 63 1.41 -4.42 0.12
N PHE A 64 0.89 -4.05 -1.06
CA PHE A 64 -0.43 -4.46 -1.53
C PHE A 64 -0.43 -5.81 -2.26
N PHE A 65 0.55 -6.04 -3.13
CA PHE A 65 0.69 -7.26 -3.91
C PHE A 65 1.49 -8.34 -3.18
N GLY A 66 2.54 -7.98 -2.42
CA GLY A 66 3.39 -8.91 -1.69
C GLY A 66 4.39 -9.66 -2.57
N ILE A 67 4.56 -10.94 -2.26
CA ILE A 67 5.43 -11.93 -2.95
C ILE A 67 5.21 -12.06 -4.48
N PRO A 68 3.97 -11.98 -5.05
CA PRO A 68 3.71 -12.04 -6.48
C PRO A 68 4.52 -11.05 -7.32
N GLY A 69 4.77 -9.83 -6.81
CA GLY A 69 5.56 -8.82 -7.52
C GLY A 69 7.02 -9.22 -7.71
N VAL A 70 7.57 -9.99 -6.78
CA VAL A 70 8.94 -10.53 -6.83
C VAL A 70 9.02 -11.70 -7.81
N VAL A 71 8.00 -12.58 -7.80
CA VAL A 71 7.95 -13.78 -8.65
C VAL A 71 7.96 -13.41 -10.13
N VAL A 72 7.24 -12.36 -10.54
CA VAL A 72 7.21 -11.91 -11.94
C VAL A 72 8.60 -11.47 -12.42
N ILE A 73 9.38 -10.82 -11.55
CA ILE A 73 10.71 -10.34 -11.91
C ILE A 73 11.73 -11.48 -11.91
N VAL A 74 11.63 -12.44 -10.97
CA VAL A 74 12.44 -13.67 -10.98
C VAL A 74 12.21 -14.45 -12.27
N ILE A 75 10.96 -14.68 -12.67
CA ILE A 75 10.63 -15.39 -13.91
C ILE A 75 11.18 -14.64 -15.12
N TYR A 76 11.04 -13.30 -15.16
CA TYR A 76 11.55 -12.50 -16.27
C TYR A 76 13.08 -12.55 -16.41
N ASN A 77 13.81 -12.62 -15.28
CA ASN A 77 15.27 -12.64 -15.27
C ASN A 77 15.87 -14.05 -15.46
N LEU A 78 15.11 -15.11 -15.16
CA LEU A 78 15.50 -16.51 -15.41
C LEU A 78 15.22 -16.92 -16.88
N LEU A 79 14.30 -16.22 -17.55
CA LEU A 79 13.96 -16.42 -18.96
C LEU A 79 14.89 -15.65 -19.93
N LYS A 80 15.73 -14.75 -19.40
CA LYS A 80 16.68 -13.93 -20.17
C LYS A 80 18.11 -14.45 -19.97
#